data_AF-Q1M2Q2-F1
#
_entry.id   AF-Q1M2Q2-F1
#
_cell.length_a   1.000
_cell.length_b   1.000
_cell.length_c   1.000
_cell.angle_alpha   90.00
_cell.angle_beta   90.00
_cell.angle_gamma   90.00
#
_symmetry.space_group_name_H-M   'P 1'
#
loop_
_entity.id
_entity.type
_entity.pdbx_description
1 polymer ?
#
loop_
_entity_poly.entity_id
_entity_poly.type
_entity_poly.pdbx_seq_one_letter_code
_entity_poly.pdbx_strand_id
1 'polypeptide(L)'
;MSTPAVITKSQALTIHDAAIEKFGGVAGVRDEGALDSALAQPYQTFGGSDLYEGDIAKVCKLCFGVIADHPFADGNKRTGAALLGTNLRLTTRLTAQRRVPLSYARCR
;
A
#
# COMPACT_ATOMS: atom_id res chain seq x y z
N MET A 1 3.11 -13.06 15.36
CA MET A 1 2.55 -12.85 14.01
C MET A 1 2.63 -11.36 13.74
N SER A 2 3.39 -10.94 12.71
CA SER A 2 3.60 -9.51 12.42
C SER A 2 2.27 -8.91 12.00
N THR A 3 1.78 -7.89 12.71
CA THR A 3 0.58 -7.15 12.30
C THR A 3 0.88 -6.52 10.94
N PRO A 4 0.20 -6.89 9.84
CA PRO A 4 0.44 -6.24 8.55
C PRO A 4 0.21 -4.74 8.72
N ALA A 5 1.14 -3.91 8.26
CA ALA A 5 0.99 -2.46 8.31
C ALA A 5 -0.25 -2.08 7.48
N VAL A 6 -1.35 -1.79 8.17
CA VAL A 6 -2.63 -1.44 7.54
C VAL A 6 -2.66 0.08 7.38
N ILE A 7 -2.60 0.55 6.14
CA ILE A 7 -2.91 1.96 5.84
C ILE A 7 -4.42 2.14 6.00
N THR A 8 -4.82 3.06 6.87
CA THR A 8 -6.23 3.41 7.05
C THR A 8 -6.72 4.33 5.91
N LYS A 9 -8.04 4.40 5.70
CA LYS A 9 -8.65 5.33 4.73
C LYS A 9 -8.17 6.77 4.94
N SER A 10 -8.15 7.23 6.19
CA SER A 10 -7.66 8.58 6.56
C SER A 10 -6.20 8.81 6.16
N GLN A 11 -5.32 7.81 6.35
CA GLN A 11 -3.93 7.90 5.90
C GLN A 11 -3.82 7.95 4.37
N ALA A 12 -4.65 7.17 3.65
CA ALA A 12 -4.68 7.22 2.20
C ALA A 12 -5.13 8.59 1.66
N LEU A 13 -6.13 9.22 2.30
CA LEU A 13 -6.55 10.59 2.01
C LEU A 13 -5.42 11.60 2.28
N THR A 14 -4.78 11.49 3.45
CA THR A 14 -3.66 12.39 3.81
C THR A 14 -2.51 12.30 2.80
N ILE A 15 -2.19 11.08 2.33
CA ILE A 15 -1.16 10.85 1.32
C ILE A 15 -1.58 11.42 -0.04
N HIS A 16 -2.87 11.33 -0.40
CA HIS A 16 -3.41 11.96 -1.60
C HIS A 16 -3.31 13.48 -1.52
N ASP A 17 -3.77 14.09 -0.43
CA ASP A 17 -3.73 15.53 -0.22
C ASP A 17 -2.30 16.07 -0.30
N ALA A 18 -1.34 15.39 0.36
CA ALA A 18 0.07 15.75 0.28
C ALA A 18 0.66 15.62 -1.14
N ALA A 19 0.17 14.65 -1.94
CA ALA A 19 0.58 14.50 -3.33
C ALA A 19 0.01 15.61 -4.21
N ILE A 20 -1.25 16.02 -3.99
CA ILE A 20 -1.88 17.13 -4.72
C ILE A 20 -1.23 18.46 -4.34
N GLU A 21 -0.97 18.71 -3.06
CA GLU A 21 -0.30 19.93 -2.59
C GLU A 21 1.08 20.10 -3.24
N LYS A 22 1.84 18.99 -3.36
CA LYS A 22 3.20 19.01 -3.89
C LYS A 22 3.27 19.13 -5.41
N PHE A 23 2.39 18.43 -6.14
CA PHE A 23 2.49 18.28 -7.59
C PHE A 23 1.40 19.03 -8.36
N GLY A 24 0.43 19.62 -7.67
CA GLY A 24 -0.78 20.20 -8.25
C GLY A 24 -1.77 19.13 -8.72
N GLY A 25 -3.04 19.54 -8.85
CA GLY A 25 -4.13 18.69 -9.32
C GLY A 25 -5.45 19.02 -8.64
N VAL A 26 -6.48 18.23 -8.95
CA VAL A 26 -7.80 18.35 -8.31
C VAL A 26 -7.84 17.47 -7.06
N ALA A 27 -8.00 18.09 -5.90
CA ALA A 27 -8.26 17.39 -4.64
C ALA A 27 -9.68 16.83 -4.63
N GLY A 28 -9.87 15.69 -3.97
CA GLY A 28 -11.18 15.09 -3.77
C GLY A 28 -11.27 13.62 -4.15
N VAL A 29 -12.10 12.91 -3.39
CA VAL A 29 -12.50 11.53 -3.66
C VAL A 29 -13.66 11.57 -4.64
N ARG A 30 -13.50 10.89 -5.78
CA ARG A 30 -14.55 10.73 -6.78
C ARG A 30 -15.51 9.62 -6.37
N ASP A 31 -14.96 8.51 -5.88
CA ASP A 31 -15.71 7.31 -5.52
C ASP A 31 -15.14 6.71 -4.23
N GLU A 32 -15.89 6.87 -3.14
CA GLU A 32 -15.53 6.29 -1.85
C GLU A 32 -15.65 4.76 -1.84
N GLY A 33 -16.59 4.20 -2.58
CA GLY A 33 -16.78 2.75 -2.69
C GLY A 33 -15.61 2.08 -3.40
N ALA A 34 -15.06 2.73 -4.43
CA ALA A 34 -13.83 2.29 -5.08
C ALA A 34 -12.63 2.31 -4.12
N LEU A 35 -12.52 3.35 -3.27
CA LEU A 35 -11.44 3.43 -2.29
C LEU A 35 -11.58 2.32 -1.22
N ASP A 36 -12.78 2.12 -0.69
CA ASP A 36 -13.04 1.09 0.32
C ASP A 36 -12.82 -0.33 -0.25
N SER A 37 -13.19 -0.55 -1.51
CA SER A 37 -12.89 -1.79 -2.24
C SER A 37 -11.38 -2.02 -2.38
N ALA A 38 -10.62 -1.01 -2.80
CA ALA A 38 -9.17 -1.10 -2.93
C ALA A 38 -8.47 -1.38 -1.58
N LEU A 39 -9.00 -0.85 -0.47
CA LEU A 39 -8.51 -1.11 0.89
C LEU A 39 -8.87 -2.53 1.39
N ALA A 40 -10.00 -3.09 0.95
CA ALA A 40 -10.45 -4.43 1.32
C ALA A 40 -9.76 -5.54 0.52
N GLN A 41 -9.37 -5.27 -0.73
CA GLN A 41 -8.74 -6.24 -1.64
C GLN A 41 -7.54 -7.01 -1.06
N PRO A 42 -6.58 -6.39 -0.33
CA PRO A 42 -5.43 -7.10 0.25
C PRO A 42 -5.79 -8.16 1.30
N TYR A 43 -6.99 -8.09 1.87
CA TYR A 43 -7.49 -9.01 2.91
C TYR A 43 -8.49 -10.03 2.36
N GLN A 44 -8.69 -10.07 1.05
CA GLN A 44 -9.56 -11.09 0.46
C GLN A 44 -8.94 -12.48 0.64
N THR A 45 -9.74 -13.39 1.15
CA THR A 45 -9.42 -14.80 1.31
C THR A 45 -10.20 -15.61 0.30
N PHE A 46 -9.57 -16.63 -0.28
CA PHE A 46 -10.24 -17.57 -1.17
C PHE A 46 -9.94 -19.00 -0.72
N GLY A 47 -10.98 -19.81 -0.53
CA GLY A 47 -10.81 -21.21 -0.13
C GLY A 47 -10.16 -21.42 1.24
N GLY A 48 -10.21 -20.44 2.14
CA GLY A 48 -9.61 -20.51 3.47
C GLY A 48 -8.14 -20.08 3.56
N SER A 49 -7.53 -19.66 2.45
CA SER A 49 -6.20 -19.05 2.42
C SER A 49 -6.25 -17.58 2.00
N ASP A 50 -5.28 -16.79 2.48
CA ASP A 50 -5.08 -15.42 2.03
C ASP A 50 -4.77 -15.43 0.52
N LEU A 51 -5.46 -14.60 -0.27
CA LEU A 51 -5.20 -14.52 -1.72
C LEU A 51 -3.83 -13.90 -2.02
N TYR A 52 -3.34 -13.07 -1.11
CA TYR A 52 -2.06 -12.37 -1.21
C TYR A 52 -1.20 -12.72 0.00
N GLU A 53 -0.36 -13.75 -0.15
CA GLU A 53 0.57 -14.15 0.90
C GLU A 53 1.75 -13.18 1.01
N GLY A 54 2.00 -12.68 2.22
CA GLY A 54 3.12 -11.79 2.53
C GLY A 54 2.81 -10.30 2.39
N ASP A 55 3.52 -9.50 3.19
CA ASP A 55 3.27 -8.05 3.30
C ASP A 55 3.49 -7.32 1.97
N ILE A 56 4.48 -7.74 1.18
CA ILE A 56 4.78 -7.14 -0.13
C ILE A 56 3.62 -7.36 -1.11
N ALA A 57 3.08 -8.59 -1.18
CA ALA A 57 1.97 -8.90 -2.08
C ALA A 57 0.71 -8.08 -1.73
N LYS A 58 0.40 -7.96 -0.43
CA LYS A 58 -0.70 -7.14 0.09
C LYS A 58 -0.55 -5.67 -0.27
N VAL A 59 0.65 -5.12 -0.10
CA VAL A 59 0.95 -3.72 -0.46
C VAL A 59 0.86 -3.50 -1.98
N CYS A 60 1.40 -4.41 -2.78
CA CYS A 60 1.30 -4.34 -4.24
C CYS A 60 -0.16 -4.36 -4.70
N LYS A 61 -1.00 -5.22 -4.09
CA LYS A 61 -2.43 -5.29 -4.41
C LYS A 61 -3.16 -3.99 -4.06
N LEU A 62 -2.90 -3.42 -2.88
CA LEU A 62 -3.45 -2.13 -2.46
C LEU A 62 -3.12 -1.02 -3.48
N CYS A 63 -1.84 -0.91 -3.86
CA CYS A 63 -1.37 0.05 -4.84
C CYS A 63 -2.07 -0.13 -6.19
N PHE A 64 -2.16 -1.39 -6.66
CA PHE A 64 -2.83 -1.72 -7.90
C PHE A 64 -4.31 -1.33 -7.87
N GLY A 65 -5.04 -1.62 -6.79
CA GLY A 65 -6.45 -1.26 -6.64
C GLY A 65 -6.69 0.25 -6.75
N VAL A 66 -5.88 1.05 -6.04
CA VAL A 66 -5.99 2.52 -6.11
C VAL A 66 -5.69 3.07 -7.50
N ILE A 67 -4.74 2.46 -8.23
CA ILE A 67 -4.41 2.90 -9.58
C ILE A 67 -5.48 2.47 -10.59
N ALA A 68 -6.02 1.26 -10.46
CA ALA A 68 -6.97 0.68 -11.41
C ALA A 68 -8.40 1.19 -11.22
N ASP A 69 -8.85 1.33 -9.97
CA ASP A 69 -10.24 1.68 -9.66
C ASP A 69 -10.47 3.21 -9.71
N HIS A 70 -9.40 4.01 -9.81
CA HIS A 70 -9.42 5.46 -9.92
C HIS A 70 -10.38 6.14 -8.90
N PRO A 71 -10.16 5.96 -7.58
CA PRO A 71 -11.06 6.49 -6.56
C PRO A 71 -10.98 8.01 -6.40
N PHE A 72 -9.88 8.65 -6.82
CA PHE A 72 -9.68 10.09 -6.71
C PHE A 72 -9.99 10.82 -8.03
N ALA A 73 -10.37 12.10 -7.91
CA ALA A 73 -10.64 12.96 -9.07
C ALA A 73 -9.39 13.15 -9.96
N ASP A 74 -8.22 13.33 -9.33
CA ASP A 74 -6.93 13.39 -9.99
C ASP A 74 -5.84 12.77 -9.09
N GLY A 75 -4.68 12.44 -9.65
CA GLY A 75 -3.52 12.01 -8.89
C GLY A 75 -3.44 10.52 -8.61
N ASN A 76 -4.40 9.70 -9.05
CA ASN A 76 -4.48 8.25 -8.76
C ASN A 76 -3.15 7.49 -8.91
N LYS A 77 -2.40 7.72 -10.00
CA LYS A 77 -1.09 7.08 -10.23
C LYS A 77 -0.03 7.54 -9.21
N ARG A 78 -0.04 8.83 -8.87
CA ARG A 78 0.90 9.45 -7.91
C ARG A 78 0.58 8.96 -6.49
N THR A 79 -0.69 8.95 -6.12
CA THR A 79 -1.18 8.45 -4.84
C THR A 79 -0.92 6.96 -4.67
N GLY A 80 -1.15 6.14 -5.71
CA GLY A 80 -0.79 4.72 -5.70
C GLY A 80 0.71 4.50 -5.46
N ALA A 81 1.57 5.22 -6.17
CA ALA A 81 3.02 5.14 -5.96
C ALA A 81 3.45 5.61 -4.56
N ALA A 82 2.85 6.69 -4.05
CA ALA A 82 3.12 7.21 -2.71
C ALA A 82 2.66 6.24 -1.61
N LEU A 83 1.48 5.62 -1.79
CA LEU A 83 0.97 4.56 -0.92
C LEU A 83 1.91 3.37 -0.90
N LEU A 84 2.32 2.86 -2.06
CA LEU A 84 3.29 1.76 -2.19
C LEU A 84 4.57 2.07 -1.42
N GLY A 85 5.18 3.23 -1.66
CA GLY A 85 6.42 3.64 -1.01
C GLY A 85 6.27 3.82 0.50
N THR A 86 5.16 4.39 0.96
CA THR A 86 4.88 4.60 2.39
C THR A 86 4.68 3.27 3.09
N ASN A 87 3.84 2.40 2.54
CA ASN A 87 3.52 1.11 3.12
C ASN A 87 4.75 0.19 3.15
N LEU A 88 5.55 0.18 2.08
CA LEU A 88 6.79 -0.58 2.05
C LEU A 88 7.79 -0.08 3.10
N ARG A 89 7.90 1.24 3.33
CA ARG A 89 8.75 1.81 4.39
C ARG A 89 8.28 1.41 5.79
N LEU A 90 6.97 1.33 6.01
CA LEU A 90 6.42 0.87 7.29
C LEU A 90 6.72 -0.61 7.51
N THR A 91 6.49 -1.45 6.51
CA THR A 91 6.78 -2.89 6.56
C THR A 91 8.29 -3.16 6.68
N THR A 92 9.15 -2.47 5.93
CA THR A 92 10.61 -2.70 5.94
C THR A 92 11.29 -2.18 7.20
N ARG A 93 10.78 -1.14 7.86
CA ARG A 93 11.27 -0.74 9.20
C ARG A 93 11.01 -1.83 10.24
N LEU A 94 9.91 -2.57 10.12
CA LEU A 94 9.61 -3.71 10.99
C LEU A 94 10.47 -4.93 10.67
N THR A 95 10.82 -5.17 9.41
CA THR A 95 11.70 -6.30 9.03
C THR A 95 13.19 -6.02 9.22
N ALA A 96 13.66 -4.77 9.11
CA ALA A 96 15.04 -4.39 9.39
C ALA A 96 15.45 -4.62 10.86
N GLN A 97 14.47 -4.68 11.78
CA GLN A 97 14.69 -5.11 13.17
C GLN A 97 14.75 -6.63 13.36
N ARG A 98 14.30 -7.44 12.40
CA ARG A 98 14.57 -8.88 12.38
C ARG A 98 15.90 -9.10 11.66
N ARG A 99 16.99 -9.02 12.43
CA ARG A 99 18.31 -9.56 12.04
C ARG A 99 18.14 -10.98 11.51
N VAL A 100 18.02 -11.14 10.20
CA VAL A 100 18.46 -12.38 9.56
C VAL A 100 19.99 -12.39 9.68
N PRO A 101 20.59 -13.42 10.29
CA PRO A 101 22.04 -13.51 10.34
C PRO A 101 22.55 -13.54 8.90
N LEU A 102 23.48 -12.63 8.59
CA LEU A 102 24.18 -12.56 7.32
C LEU A 102 25.08 -13.81 7.19
N SER A 103 24.49 -14.96 6.88
CA SER A 103 25.19 -16.24 6.71
C SER A 103 25.56 -16.54 5.26
N TYR A 104 25.26 -15.63 4.31
CA TYR A 104 25.77 -15.82 2.95
C TYR A 104 27.25 -15.48 2.91
N ALA A 105 27.99 -16.58 3.01
CA ALA A 105 29.42 -16.71 2.94
C ALA A 105 30.02 -16.01 1.71
N ARG A 106 31.20 -15.47 1.96
CA ARG A 106 32.20 -15.06 0.98
C ARG A 106 32.28 -16.08 -0.15
N CYS A 107 32.00 -15.67 -1.39
CA CYS A 107 32.60 -16.32 -2.53
C CYS A 107 34.02 -15.75 -2.66
N ARG A 108 35.01 -16.62 -2.48
CA ARG A 108 36.41 -16.35 -2.81
C ARG A 108 36.57 -16.25 -4.31
#